data_AF-A0A2V6TQC6-F1
#
_entry.id   AF-A0A2V6TQC6-F1
#
_cell.length_a   1.000
_cell.length_b   1.000
_cell.length_c   1.000
_cell.angle_alpha   90.00
_cell.angle_beta   90.00
_cell.angle_gamma   90.00
#
_symmetry.space_group_name_H-M   'P 1'
#
loop_
_entity.id
_entity.type
_entity.pdbx_description
1 polymer ?
#
loop_
_entity_poly.entity_id
_entity_poly.type
_entity_poly.pdbx_seq_one_letter_code
_entity_poly.pdbx_strand_id
1 'polypeptide(L)' 'GQAYKGGPNSGVFLQITCDDAVDLAVPGQKLTFGVVKAAQARGDFQVLAERQRRALRVHLGKDVAAGLETLRRSVEQALA' A
#
# COMPACT_ATOMS: atom_id res chain seq x y z
N GLY A 1 1.67 12.19 -2.35
CA GLY A 1 1.68 13.62 -1.98
C GLY A 1 3.09 14.12 -1.73
N GLN A 2 3.39 15.38 -2.06
CA GLN A 2 4.71 16.00 -1.88
C GLN A 2 5.18 16.05 -0.42
N ALA A 3 4.25 16.03 0.54
CA ALA A 3 4.51 16.13 1.98
C ALA A 3 5.49 15.08 2.54
N TYR A 4 5.58 13.89 1.96
CA TYR A 4 6.51 12.83 2.40
C TYR A 4 7.69 12.58 1.47
N LYS A 5 7.73 13.25 0.29
CA LYS A 5 8.82 13.08 -0.68
C LYS A 5 9.95 14.07 -0.38
N GLY A 6 9.66 15.34 -0.05
CA GLY A 6 10.67 16.40 0.12
C GLY A 6 11.05 16.82 1.55
N GLY A 7 10.29 16.43 2.58
CA GLY A 7 10.54 16.87 3.96
C GLY A 7 11.64 16.08 4.72
N PRO A 8 11.97 16.47 5.96
CA PRO A 8 12.92 15.76 6.83
C PRO A 8 12.61 14.26 6.95
N ASN A 9 13.63 13.42 7.20
CA ASN A 9 13.47 11.97 7.32
C ASN A 9 12.93 11.50 8.68
N SER A 10 11.90 12.20 9.18
CA SER A 10 11.24 11.93 10.46
C SER A 10 9.98 11.07 10.34
N GLY A 11 9.37 10.98 9.16
CA GLY A 11 8.15 10.19 8.94
C GLY A 11 8.35 8.67 8.98
N VAL A 12 7.32 7.97 9.47
CA VAL A 12 7.16 6.51 9.39
C VAL A 12 5.86 6.22 8.63
N PHE A 13 5.92 5.35 7.62
CA PHE A 13 4.83 5.14 6.67
C PHE A 13 4.37 3.68 6.69
N LEU A 14 3.05 3.49 6.72
CA LEU A 14 2.42 2.20 6.51
C LEU A 14 1.56 2.28 5.25
N GLN A 15 1.91 1.53 4.21
CA GLN A 15 1.10 1.38 3.01
C GLN A 15 0.27 0.11 3.13
N ILE A 16 -1.05 0.24 3.08
CA ILE A 16 -1.99 -0.88 3.08
C ILE A 16 -2.60 -1.00 1.69
N THR A 17 -2.58 -2.21 1.13
CA THR A 17 -3.19 -2.54 -0.17
C THR A 17 -4.04 -3.79 -0.03
N CYS A 18 -4.97 -4.03 -0.95
CA CYS A 18 -5.77 -5.25 -1.05
C CYS A 18 -5.96 -5.60 -2.52
N ASP A 19 -6.49 -6.80 -2.79
CA ASP A 19 -6.95 -7.14 -4.13
C ASP A 19 -8.27 -6.40 -4.42
N ASP A 20 -8.43 -5.93 -5.65
CA ASP A 20 -9.67 -5.28 -6.07
C ASP A 20 -10.80 -6.31 -6.23
N ALA A 21 -11.86 -6.18 -5.42
CA ALA A 21 -13.00 -7.10 -5.45
C ALA A 21 -13.76 -7.06 -6.79
N VAL A 22 -13.75 -5.91 -7.46
CA VAL A 22 -14.27 -5.72 -8.81
C VAL A 22 -13.18 -5.05 -9.62
N ASP A 23 -12.64 -5.76 -10.61
CA ASP A 23 -11.57 -5.25 -11.46
C ASP A 23 -12.11 -4.86 -12.84
N LEU A 24 -12.21 -3.55 -13.08
CA LEU A 24 -12.80 -2.99 -14.29
C LEU A 24 -11.73 -2.79 -15.37
N ALA A 25 -12.05 -3.11 -16.62
CA ALA A 25 -11.18 -2.78 -17.75
C ALA A 25 -11.05 -1.26 -17.92
N VAL A 26 -9.85 -0.79 -18.26
CA VAL A 26 -9.63 0.60 -18.66
C VAL A 26 -10.06 0.73 -20.13
N PRO A 27 -10.99 1.64 -20.48
CA PRO A 27 -11.46 1.79 -21.86
C PRO A 27 -10.32 2.02 -22.85
N GLY A 28 -10.29 1.23 -23.93
CA GLY A 28 -9.28 1.34 -24.98
C GLY A 28 -7.88 0.84 -24.60
N GLN A 29 -7.70 0.21 -23.45
CA GLN A 29 -6.42 -0.30 -22.97
C GLN A 29 -6.47 -1.81 -22.70
N LYS A 30 -5.29 -2.46 -22.69
CA LYS A 30 -5.14 -3.88 -22.34
C LYS A 30 -5.05 -4.14 -20.82
N LEU A 31 -5.24 -3.10 -20.01
CA LEU A 31 -5.05 -3.11 -18.56
C LEU A 31 -6.39 -2.88 -17.86
N THR A 32 -6.45 -3.29 -16.59
CA THR A 32 -7.57 -3.02 -15.71
C THR A 32 -7.23 -1.92 -14.70
N PHE A 33 -8.24 -1.30 -14.10
CA PHE A 33 -8.05 -0.29 -13.07
C PHE A 33 -7.35 -0.86 -11.84
N GLY A 34 -7.57 -2.13 -11.47
CA GLY A 34 -6.86 -2.78 -10.39
C GLY A 34 -5.37 -2.92 -10.68
N VAL A 35 -4.99 -3.25 -11.93
CA VAL A 35 -3.59 -3.25 -12.35
C VAL A 35 -2.98 -1.84 -12.25
N VAL A 36 -3.70 -0.81 -12.68
CA VAL A 36 -3.22 0.59 -12.55
C VAL A 36 -3.06 0.99 -11.09
N LYS A 37 -4.03 0.70 -10.22
CA LYS A 37 -3.97 0.97 -8.77
C LYS A 37 -2.78 0.25 -8.12
N ALA A 38 -2.60 -1.03 -8.43
CA ALA A 38 -1.49 -1.81 -7.90
C ALA A 38 -0.14 -1.25 -8.36
N ALA A 39 -0.02 -0.84 -9.63
CA ALA A 39 1.18 -0.20 -10.15
C ALA A 39 1.47 1.14 -9.46
N GLN A 40 0.45 1.99 -9.27
CA GLN A 40 0.59 3.26 -8.57
C GLN A 40 1.02 3.07 -7.11
N ALA A 41 0.39 2.15 -6.37
CA ALA A 41 0.75 1.85 -5.00
C ALA A 41 2.21 1.38 -4.88
N ARG A 42 2.65 0.48 -5.77
CA ARG A 42 4.06 0.04 -5.82
C ARG A 42 5.00 1.20 -6.12
N GLY A 43 4.68 2.03 -7.10
CA GLY A 43 5.50 3.20 -7.45
C GLY A 43 5.65 4.18 -6.29
N ASP A 44 4.57 4.46 -5.56
CA ASP A 44 4.64 5.31 -4.38
C ASP A 44 5.49 4.71 -3.25
N PHE A 45 5.42 3.39 -3.03
CA PHE A 45 6.26 2.71 -2.06
C PHE A 45 7.73 2.70 -2.48
N GLN A 46 8.01 2.48 -3.77
CA GLN A 46 9.37 2.50 -4.30
C GLN A 46 10.03 3.86 -4.08
N VAL A 47 9.31 4.97 -4.29
CA VAL A 47 9.83 6.32 -4.00
C VAL A 47 10.18 6.50 -2.52
N LEU A 48 9.41 5.91 -1.60
CA LEU A 48 9.73 5.93 -0.16
C LEU A 48 11.02 5.14 0.13
N ALA A 49 11.16 3.95 -0.47
CA ALA A 49 12.33 3.09 -0.29
C ALA A 49 13.61 3.74 -0.86
N GLU A 50 13.54 4.28 -2.08
CA GLU A 50 14.65 4.99 -2.73
C GLU A 50 15.14 6.20 -1.93
N ARG A 51 14.23 6.87 -1.21
CA ARG A 51 14.55 7.99 -0.31
C ARG A 51 14.92 7.55 1.11
N GLN A 52 15.15 6.26 1.33
CA GLN A 52 15.48 5.66 2.62
C GLN A 52 14.51 6.09 3.73
N ARG A 53 13.21 6.18 3.39
CA ARG A 53 12.15 6.43 4.37
C ARG A 53 11.85 5.13 5.12
N ARG A 54 11.45 5.25 6.38
CA ARG A 54 10.92 4.12 7.15
C ARG A 54 9.52 3.81 6.66
N ALA A 55 9.40 2.78 5.83
CA ALA A 55 8.13 2.40 5.23
C ALA A 55 7.92 0.88 5.31
N LEU A 56 6.72 0.47 5.69
CA LEU A 56 6.27 -0.91 5.64
C LEU A 56 5.07 -1.01 4.68
N ARG A 57 5.02 -2.07 3.88
CA ARG A 57 3.87 -2.37 3.03
C ARG A 57 3.18 -3.62 3.55
N VAL A 58 1.87 -3.54 3.72
CA VAL A 58 0.99 -4.67 4.04
C VAL A 58 -0.01 -4.85 2.90
N HIS A 59 -0.15 -6.09 2.45
CA HIS A 59 -1.13 -6.46 1.43
C HIS A 59 -2.12 -7.46 2.03
N LEU A 60 -3.40 -7.10 2.08
CA LEU A 60 -4.46 -7.82 2.78
C LEU A 60 -5.04 -8.99 1.96
N GLY A 61 -4.73 -9.07 0.66
CA GLY A 61 -5.36 -10.02 -0.25
C GLY A 61 -6.83 -9.68 -0.53
N LYS A 62 -7.64 -10.71 -0.85
CA LYS A 62 -9.05 -10.58 -1.25
C LYS A 62 -10.01 -10.33 -0.08
N ASP A 63 -9.74 -10.92 1.07
CA ASP A 63 -10.57 -10.75 2.27
C ASP A 63 -10.01 -9.62 3.14
N VAL A 64 -10.49 -8.41 2.88
CA VAL A 64 -10.05 -7.20 3.58
C VAL A 64 -10.35 -7.29 5.07
N ALA A 65 -11.50 -7.84 5.46
CA ALA A 65 -11.89 -7.90 6.87
C ALA A 65 -10.98 -8.85 7.66
N ALA A 66 -10.76 -10.07 7.14
CA ALA A 66 -9.85 -11.02 7.76
C ALA A 66 -8.39 -10.51 7.76
N GLY A 67 -7.97 -9.85 6.68
CA GLY A 67 -6.64 -9.25 6.58
C GLY A 67 -6.41 -8.14 7.60
N LEU A 68 -7.40 -7.25 7.80
CA LEU A 68 -7.33 -6.19 8.81
C LEU A 68 -7.30 -6.73 10.23
N GLU A 69 -8.09 -7.76 10.52
CA GLU A 69 -8.07 -8.42 11.84
C GLU A 69 -6.71 -9.07 12.12
N THR A 70 -6.09 -9.67 11.11
CA THR A 70 -4.72 -10.22 11.22
C THR A 70 -3.71 -9.10 11.49
N LEU A 71 -3.79 -8.00 10.74
CA LEU A 71 -2.90 -6.85 10.94
C LEU A 71 -3.05 -6.26 12.34
N ARG A 72 -4.28 -6.10 12.84
CA ARG A 72 -4.57 -5.60 14.19
C ARG A 72 -3.87 -6.46 15.25
N ARG A 73 -4.04 -7.79 15.18
CA ARG A 73 -3.39 -8.73 16.11
C ARG A 73 -1.87 -8.63 16.08
N SER A 74 -1.29 -8.58 14.88
CA SER A 74 0.18 -8.45 14.74
C SER A 74 0.70 -7.16 15.34
N VAL A 75 -0.03 -6.05 15.20
CA VAL A 75 0.34 -4.76 15.81
C VAL A 75 0.24 -4.83 17.34
N GLU A 76 -0.84 -5.40 17.88
CA GLU A 76 -1.01 -5.57 19.33
C GLU A 76 0.10 -6.44 19.93
N GLN A 77 0.46 -7.54 19.28
CA GLN A 77 1.56 -8.40 19.70
C GLN A 77 2.92 -7.71 19.65
N ALA A 78 3.16 -6.84 18.67
CA ALA A 78 4.42 -6.11 18.54
C ALA A 78 4.58 -4.96 19.55
N LEU A 79 3.47 -4.51 20.17
CA LEU A 79 3.45 -3.43 21.15
C LEU A 79 3.41 -3.90 22.61
N ALA A 80 3.16 -5.19 22.84
CA ALA A 80 3.19 -5.83 24.15
C ALA A 80 4.64 -6.12 24.59
#